data_AF-A0A6A8QAY3-F1
#
_entry.id   AF-A0A6A8QAY3-F1
#
_cell.length_a   1.000
_cell.length_b   1.000
_cell.length_c   1.000
_cell.angle_alpha   90.00
_cell.angle_beta   90.00
_cell.angle_gamma   90.00
#
_symmetry.space_group_name_H-M   'P 1'
#
loop_
_entity.id
_entity.type
_entity.pdbx_description
1 polymer ?
#
loop_
_entity_poly.entity_id
_entity_poly.type
_entity_poly.pdbx_seq_one_letter_code
_entity_poly.pdbx_strand_id
1 'polypeptide(L)'
;MNELSESNYRRICVINWMLTIPMMVLFAWPYYYAGMLAGLNFSLRYLGAAIFATPFMLTILHGHVTMALGSVHRYLYYEWLEDRPLTFGLFFHHMFVSTRFRLILLVISLLVLLAGYLVSVK
;
A
#
# COMPACT_ATOMS: atom_id res chain seq x y z
N MET A 1 -25.62 16.36 4.86
CA MET A 1 -25.00 15.29 4.05
C MET A 1 -24.60 14.19 5.01
N ASN A 2 -25.09 12.96 4.82
CA ASN A 2 -24.80 11.87 5.74
C ASN A 2 -23.43 11.27 5.37
N GLU A 3 -22.40 11.52 6.18
CA GLU A 3 -21.02 11.06 5.95
C GLU A 3 -20.93 9.52 5.87
N LEU A 4 -21.90 8.83 6.48
CA LEU A 4 -22.04 7.38 6.54
C LEU A 4 -22.95 6.81 5.44
N SER A 5 -23.13 7.52 4.33
CA SER A 5 -23.92 7.02 3.20
C SER A 5 -23.10 6.13 2.26
N GLU A 6 -23.74 5.14 1.66
CA GLU A 6 -23.12 4.28 0.64
C GLU A 6 -22.57 5.09 -0.55
N SER A 7 -23.23 6.21 -0.90
CA SER A 7 -22.74 7.12 -1.93
C SER A 7 -21.35 7.69 -1.60
N ASN A 8 -21.08 7.97 -0.33
CA ASN A 8 -19.80 8.45 0.14
C ASN A 8 -18.75 7.32 0.12
N TYR A 9 -19.13 6.10 0.52
CA TYR A 9 -18.23 4.94 0.48
C TYR A 9 -17.76 4.63 -0.94
N ARG A 10 -18.66 4.68 -1.93
CA ARG A 10 -18.30 4.53 -3.35
C ARG A 10 -17.31 5.59 -3.80
N ARG A 11 -17.52 6.85 -3.41
CA ARG A 11 -16.63 7.96 -3.74
C ARG A 11 -15.23 7.76 -3.14
N ILE A 12 -15.15 7.39 -1.87
CA ILE A 12 -13.88 7.11 -1.17
C ILE A 12 -13.15 5.95 -1.85
N CYS A 13 -13.86 4.88 -2.21
CA CYS A 13 -13.29 3.73 -2.89
C CYS A 13 -12.69 4.11 -4.26
N VAL A 14 -13.42 4.88 -5.07
CA VAL A 14 -12.94 5.35 -6.38
C VAL A 14 -11.70 6.23 -6.23
N ILE A 15 -11.69 7.15 -5.26
CA ILE A 15 -10.50 7.99 -4.98
C ILE A 15 -9.32 7.12 -4.56
N ASN A 16 -9.52 6.16 -3.65
CA ASN A 16 -8.45 5.27 -3.21
C ASN A 16 -7.87 4.46 -4.38
N TRP A 17 -8.72 3.96 -5.27
CA TRP A 17 -8.29 3.26 -6.47
C TRP A 17 -7.47 4.14 -7.41
N MET A 18 -7.89 5.39 -7.63
CA MET A 18 -7.13 6.35 -8.43
C MET A 18 -5.78 6.70 -7.78
N LEU A 19 -5.69 6.68 -6.45
CA LEU A 19 -4.46 6.96 -5.70
C LEU A 19 -3.48 5.78 -5.69
N THR A 20 -3.94 4.54 -5.88
CA THR A 20 -3.08 3.34 -5.86
C THR A 20 -1.90 3.45 -6.82
N ILE A 21 -2.14 3.77 -8.10
CA ILE A 21 -1.09 3.82 -9.12
C ILE A 21 -0.08 4.95 -8.87
N PRO A 22 -0.51 6.23 -8.67
CA PRO A 22 0.41 7.32 -8.35
C PRO A 22 1.27 7.04 -7.11
N MET A 23 0.68 6.49 -6.06
CA MET A 23 1.42 6.19 -4.83
C MET A 23 2.45 5.08 -5.04
N MET A 24 2.12 4.03 -5.80
CA MET A 24 3.09 3.00 -6.16
C MET A 24 4.30 3.58 -6.87
N VAL A 25 4.08 4.42 -7.88
CA VAL A 25 5.17 5.07 -8.63
C VAL A 25 5.99 6.00 -7.73
N LEU A 26 5.31 6.81 -6.90
CA LEU A 26 5.95 7.78 -6.02
C LEU A 26 6.83 7.12 -4.95
N PHE A 27 6.47 5.95 -4.43
CA PHE A 27 7.24 5.27 -3.39
C PHE A 27 8.19 4.20 -3.92
N ALA A 28 8.06 3.76 -5.18
CA ALA A 28 8.93 2.74 -5.75
C ALA A 28 10.33 3.28 -6.10
N TRP A 29 10.44 4.53 -6.58
CA TRP A 29 11.70 5.07 -7.10
C TRP A 29 12.86 5.12 -6.09
N PRO A 30 12.69 5.44 -4.79
CA PRO A 30 13.81 5.51 -3.86
C PRO A 30 14.46 4.13 -3.68
N TYR A 31 13.64 3.08 -3.59
CA TYR A 31 14.13 1.71 -3.48
C TYR A 31 14.80 1.27 -4.77
N TYR A 32 14.21 1.55 -5.93
CA TYR A 32 14.80 1.20 -7.22
C TYR A 32 16.18 1.83 -7.39
N TYR A 33 16.31 3.11 -7.04
CA TYR A 33 17.56 3.85 -7.09
C TYR A 33 18.60 3.32 -6.08
N ALA A 34 18.19 3.09 -4.83
CA ALA A 34 19.07 2.47 -3.83
C ALA A 34 19.56 1.09 -4.27
N GLY A 35 18.67 0.29 -4.88
CA GLY A 35 19.01 -1.03 -5.37
C GLY A 35 19.95 -0.99 -6.58
N MET A 36 19.86 0.04 -7.41
CA MET A 36 20.81 0.29 -8.50
C MET A 36 22.20 0.60 -7.94
N LEU A 37 22.30 1.45 -6.92
CA LEU A 37 23.57 1.76 -6.25
C LEU A 37 24.16 0.54 -5.52
N ALA A 38 23.31 -0.33 -4.99
CA ALA A 38 23.70 -1.56 -4.29
C ALA A 38 24.00 -2.74 -5.23
N GLY A 39 24.01 -2.53 -6.57
CA GLY A 39 24.38 -3.57 -7.53
C GLY A 39 23.36 -4.72 -7.67
N LEU A 40 22.11 -4.56 -7.20
CA LEU A 40 21.07 -5.58 -7.37
C LEU A 40 20.81 -5.85 -8.85
N ASN A 41 20.38 -7.05 -9.23
CA ASN A 41 19.94 -7.31 -10.60
C ASN A 41 18.62 -6.56 -10.91
N PHE A 42 18.31 -6.40 -12.20
CA PHE A 42 17.12 -5.67 -12.64
C PHE A 42 15.82 -6.21 -12.03
N SER A 43 15.64 -7.54 -12.00
CA SER A 43 14.43 -8.18 -11.48
C SER A 43 14.22 -7.93 -9.98
N LEU A 44 15.26 -8.04 -9.15
CA LEU A 44 15.13 -7.78 -7.71
C LEU A 44 14.91 -6.30 -7.41
N ARG A 45 15.46 -5.38 -8.23
CA ARG A 45 15.17 -3.95 -8.10
C ARG A 45 13.68 -3.65 -8.30
N TYR A 46 13.07 -4.16 -9.36
CA TYR A 46 11.64 -3.93 -9.63
C TYR A 46 10.74 -4.60 -8.59
N LEU A 47 11.01 -5.87 -8.25
CA LEU A 47 10.23 -6.59 -7.24
C LEU A 47 10.36 -5.95 -5.86
N GLY A 48 11.58 -5.65 -5.43
CA GLY A 48 11.83 -4.99 -4.16
C GLY A 48 11.22 -3.59 -4.10
N ALA A 49 11.26 -2.83 -5.21
CA ALA A 49 10.62 -1.52 -5.27
C ALA A 49 9.10 -1.59 -5.16
N ALA A 50 8.47 -2.58 -5.80
CA ALA A 50 7.03 -2.80 -5.66
C ALA A 50 6.65 -3.22 -4.22
N ILE A 51 7.40 -4.14 -3.62
CA ILE A 51 7.19 -4.59 -2.23
C ILE A 51 7.40 -3.44 -1.24
N PHE A 52 8.42 -2.60 -1.46
CA PHE A 52 8.71 -1.43 -0.64
C PHE A 52 7.64 -0.35 -0.76
N ALA A 53 7.14 -0.07 -1.96
CA ALA A 53 6.12 0.96 -2.20
C ALA A 53 4.76 0.60 -1.60
N THR A 54 4.42 -0.69 -1.61
CA THR A 54 3.12 -1.22 -1.14
C THR A 54 2.74 -0.74 0.27
N PRO A 55 3.55 -0.91 1.33
CA PRO A 55 3.17 -0.47 2.67
C PRO A 55 2.95 1.05 2.79
N PHE A 56 3.69 1.87 2.05
CA PHE A 56 3.49 3.33 2.05
C PHE A 56 2.19 3.71 1.34
N MET A 57 1.94 3.13 0.15
CA MET A 57 0.67 3.28 -0.55
C MET A 57 -0.49 2.92 0.37
N LEU A 58 -0.45 1.74 1.00
CA LEU A 58 -1.51 1.29 1.90
C LEU A 58 -1.70 2.22 3.11
N THR A 59 -0.62 2.80 3.63
CA THR A 59 -0.69 3.77 4.73
C THR A 59 -1.44 5.03 4.30
N ILE A 60 -1.16 5.56 3.10
CA ILE A 60 -1.87 6.74 2.55
C ILE A 60 -3.34 6.42 2.29
N LEU A 61 -3.66 5.29 1.65
CA LEU A 61 -5.04 4.87 1.40
C LEU A 61 -5.82 4.70 2.71
N HIS A 62 -5.22 4.04 3.69
CA HIS A 62 -5.81 3.87 5.02
C HIS A 62 -6.01 5.22 5.75
N GLY A 63 -5.03 6.13 5.62
CA GLY A 63 -5.11 7.49 6.14
C GLY A 63 -6.25 8.28 5.51
N HIS A 64 -6.41 8.22 4.19
CA HIS A 64 -7.50 8.88 3.46
C HIS A 64 -8.88 8.41 3.96
N VAL A 65 -9.10 7.10 4.12
CA VAL A 65 -10.36 6.57 4.69
C VAL A 65 -10.59 7.11 6.10
N THR A 66 -9.55 7.13 6.93
CA THR A 66 -9.65 7.60 8.31
C THR A 66 -9.94 9.11 8.39
N MET A 67 -9.42 9.91 7.45
CA MET A 67 -9.74 11.34 7.35
C MET A 67 -11.17 11.58 6.83
N ALA A 68 -11.64 10.76 5.89
CA ALA A 68 -12.94 10.95 5.24
C ALA A 68 -14.13 10.48 6.11
N LEU A 69 -13.95 9.49 6.99
CA LEU A 69 -15.02 8.89 7.81
C LEU A 69 -14.78 8.98 9.32
N GLY A 70 -13.58 9.39 9.74
CA GLY A 70 -13.16 9.33 11.13
C GLY A 70 -12.73 7.93 11.56
N SER A 71 -11.91 7.87 12.61
CA SER A 71 -11.36 6.62 13.15
C SER A 71 -12.42 5.69 13.74
N VAL A 72 -13.53 6.24 14.23
CA VAL A 72 -14.62 5.51 14.88
C VAL A 72 -15.50 4.80 13.86
N HIS A 73 -15.73 5.39 12.68
CA HIS A 73 -16.69 4.86 11.70
C HIS A 73 -16.07 4.12 10.53
N ARG A 74 -14.73 4.15 10.39
CA ARG A 74 -14.02 3.46 9.29
C ARG A 74 -14.31 1.96 9.19
N TYR A 75 -14.70 1.29 10.27
CA TYR A 75 -15.01 -0.14 10.24
C TYR A 75 -16.24 -0.44 9.37
N LEU A 76 -17.24 0.45 9.38
CA LEU A 76 -18.45 0.34 8.54
C LEU A 76 -18.11 0.36 7.05
N TYR A 77 -17.08 1.12 6.66
CA TYR A 77 -16.59 1.14 5.29
C TYR A 77 -15.87 -0.17 4.92
N TYR A 78 -15.09 -0.75 5.84
CA TYR A 78 -14.44 -2.03 5.59
C TYR A 78 -15.44 -3.19 5.53
N GLU A 79 -16.45 -3.23 6.39
CA GLU A 79 -17.56 -4.18 6.30
C GLU A 79 -18.29 -4.04 4.96
N TRP A 80 -18.59 -2.80 4.53
CA TRP A 80 -19.22 -2.54 3.23
C TRP A 80 -18.40 -3.04 2.03
N LEU A 81 -17.07 -3.00 2.13
CA LEU A 81 -16.15 -3.54 1.13
C LEU A 81 -16.10 -5.07 1.14
N GLU A 82 -16.14 -5.69 2.32
CA GLU A 82 -16.16 -7.15 2.48
C GLU A 82 -17.40 -7.78 1.84
N ASP A 83 -18.55 -7.10 1.91
CA ASP A 83 -19.78 -7.51 1.23
C ASP A 83 -19.70 -7.41 -0.31
N ARG A 84 -18.68 -6.73 -0.84
CA ARG A 84 -18.52 -6.42 -2.28
C ARG A 84 -17.13 -6.80 -2.81
N PRO A 85 -16.65 -8.03 -2.59
CA PRO A 85 -15.26 -8.40 -2.83
C PRO A 85 -14.87 -8.37 -4.32
N LEU A 86 -15.82 -8.67 -5.22
CA LEU A 86 -15.56 -8.73 -6.66
C LEU A 86 -15.71 -7.39 -7.39
N THR A 87 -16.15 -6.33 -6.70
CA THR A 87 -16.38 -5.01 -7.32
C THR A 87 -15.51 -3.94 -6.68
N PHE A 88 -15.84 -3.55 -5.44
CA PHE A 88 -15.16 -2.48 -4.73
C PHE A 88 -14.07 -3.00 -3.78
N GLY A 89 -14.23 -4.22 -3.26
CA GLY A 89 -13.34 -4.84 -2.27
C GLY A 89 -12.13 -5.59 -2.82
N LEU A 90 -11.95 -5.70 -4.14
CA LEU A 90 -10.96 -6.60 -4.78
C LEU A 90 -9.51 -6.39 -4.29
N PHE A 91 -9.18 -5.16 -3.87
CA PHE A 91 -7.87 -4.78 -3.33
C PHE A 91 -7.94 -4.22 -1.90
N PHE A 92 -9.08 -4.31 -1.22
CA PHE A 92 -9.32 -3.69 0.08
C PHE A 92 -9.77 -4.69 1.16
N HIS A 93 -9.09 -5.84 1.22
CA HIS A 93 -9.25 -6.78 2.33
C HIS A 93 -8.75 -6.18 3.65
N HIS A 94 -9.40 -6.53 4.78
CA HIS A 94 -9.01 -6.16 6.15
C HIS A 94 -7.51 -6.37 6.48
N MET A 95 -6.80 -7.23 5.75
CA MET A 95 -5.36 -7.45 5.85
C MET A 95 -4.55 -6.17 5.57
N PHE A 96 -5.00 -5.33 4.63
CA PHE A 96 -4.32 -4.09 4.24
C PHE A 96 -4.42 -2.98 5.30
N VAL A 97 -5.35 -3.12 6.24
CA VAL A 97 -5.53 -2.23 7.40
C VAL A 97 -4.48 -2.51 8.48
N SER A 98 -4.01 -3.76 8.58
CA SER A 98 -3.10 -4.19 9.64
C SER A 98 -1.73 -3.52 9.54
N THR A 99 -1.38 -2.74 10.57
CA THR A 99 -0.04 -2.15 10.69
C THR A 99 1.05 -3.21 10.70
N ARG A 100 0.78 -4.39 11.27
CA ARG A 100 1.74 -5.51 11.30
C ARG A 100 2.08 -5.98 9.89
N PHE A 101 1.08 -6.12 9.02
CA PHE A 101 1.28 -6.51 7.63
C PHE A 101 2.16 -5.51 6.87
N ARG A 102 1.88 -4.21 7.01
CA ARG A 102 2.67 -3.14 6.38
C ARG A 102 4.13 -3.15 6.86
N LEU A 103 4.35 -3.33 8.17
CA LEU A 103 5.70 -3.39 8.75
C LEU A 103 6.45 -4.63 8.27
N ILE A 104 5.80 -5.79 8.17
CA ILE A 104 6.42 -7.02 7.66
C ILE A 104 6.90 -6.81 6.22
N LEU A 105 6.07 -6.25 5.34
CA LEU A 105 6.46 -5.95 3.96
C LEU A 105 7.66 -5.00 3.89
N LEU A 106 7.65 -3.94 4.71
CA LEU A 106 8.74 -2.98 4.79
C LEU A 106 10.04 -3.67 5.24
N VAL A 107 10.00 -4.45 6.31
CA VAL A 107 11.17 -5.17 6.82
C VAL A 107 11.71 -6.15 5.77
N ILE A 108 10.85 -6.93 5.11
CA ILE A 108 11.26 -7.85 4.05
C ILE A 108 11.96 -7.09 2.92
N SER A 109 11.41 -5.96 2.47
CA SER A 109 12.02 -5.17 1.40
C SER A 109 13.41 -4.66 1.78
N LEU A 110 13.61 -4.21 3.03
CA LEU A 110 14.89 -3.73 3.53
C LEU A 110 15.91 -4.86 3.67
N LEU A 111 15.49 -6.05 4.11
CA LEU A 111 16.37 -7.22 4.17
C LEU A 111 16.86 -7.63 2.78
N VAL A 112 16.00 -7.59 1.76
CA VAL A 112 16.39 -7.86 0.36
C VAL A 112 17.41 -6.82 -0.12
N LEU A 113 17.22 -5.55 0.20
CA LEU A 113 18.14 -4.48 -0.17
C LEU A 113 19.52 -4.68 0.48
N LEU A 114 19.53 -4.98 1.79
CA LEU A 114 20.75 -5.24 2.55
C LEU A 114 21.49 -6.49 2.04
N ALA A 115 20.78 -7.58 1.78
CA ALA A 115 21.36 -8.79 1.22
C ALA A 115 21.98 -8.52 -0.16
N GLY A 116 21.30 -7.76 -1.01
CA GLY A 116 21.82 -7.34 -2.31
C GLY A 116 23.12 -6.54 -2.19
N TYR A 117 23.14 -5.55 -1.29
CA TYR A 117 24.32 -4.76 -1.00
C TYR A 117 25.50 -5.62 -0.54
N LEU A 118 25.29 -6.52 0.43
CA LEU A 118 26.35 -7.39 0.94
C LEU A 118 26.92 -8.35 -0.11
N VAL A 119 26.09 -8.81 -1.05
CA VAL A 119 26.55 -9.64 -2.17
C VAL A 119 27.35 -8.82 -3.18
N SER A 120 26.96 -7.57 -3.45
CA SER A 120 27.64 -6.71 -4.43
C SER A 120 28.96 -6.11 -3.94
N VAL A 121 29.18 -6.03 -2.62
CA VAL A 121 30.41 -5.46 -2.02
C VAL A 121 31.54 -6.49 -1.92
N LYS A 122 31.25 -7.78 -2.14
CA LYS A 122 32.27 -8.82 -2.32
C LYS A 122 32.77 -8.86 -3.76
#